data_AF-Q0BD12-F1
#
_entry.id   AF-Q0BD12-F1
#
_cell.length_a   1.000
_cell.length_b   1.000
_cell.length_c   1.000
_cell.angle_alpha   90.00
_cell.angle_beta   90.00
_cell.angle_gamma   90.00
#
_symmetry.space_group_name_H-M   'P 1'
#
loop_
_entity.id
_entity.type
_entity.pdbx_description
1 polymer ?
#
loop_
_entity_poly.entity_id
_entity_poly.type
_entity_poly.pdbx_seq_one_letter_code
_entity_poly.pdbx_strand_id
1 'polypeptide(L)' 'MFNVAAIHPAAPFASTTLQQLEQLEAMFHAIRSELESDCYAYHLANLGQEIASSYVAAMDKVVQMEVHHV' A
#
# COMPACT_ATOMS: atom_id res chain seq x y z
N MET A 1 -12.04 -22.94 28.68
CA MET A 1 -12.36 -21.75 27.86
C MET A 1 -11.09 -20.94 27.74
N PHE A 2 -10.41 -21.02 26.60
CA PHE A 2 -9.24 -20.18 26.34
C PHE A 2 -9.73 -18.76 26.17
N ASN A 3 -9.35 -17.90 27.11
CA ASN A 3 -9.57 -16.47 27.00
C ASN A 3 -8.72 -15.99 25.82
N VAL A 4 -9.33 -15.88 24.64
CA VAL A 4 -8.75 -15.19 23.48
C VAL A 4 -8.86 -13.69 23.77
N ALA A 5 -8.22 -13.27 24.86
CA ALA A 5 -7.61 -11.96 24.90
C ALA A 5 -6.44 -12.03 23.91
N ALA A 6 -6.78 -12.03 22.63
CA ALA A 6 -5.83 -11.70 21.58
C ALA A 6 -5.52 -10.22 21.80
N ILE A 7 -4.62 -9.98 22.75
CA ILE A 7 -3.70 -8.86 22.74
C ILE A 7 -2.88 -9.09 21.46
N HIS A 8 -3.49 -8.81 20.30
CA HIS A 8 -2.68 -8.39 19.19
C HIS A 8 -2.08 -7.08 19.69
N PRO A 9 -0.75 -6.97 19.87
CA PRO A 9 -0.17 -5.65 19.91
C PRO A 9 -0.73 -4.96 18.67
N ALA A 10 -1.29 -3.77 18.83
CA ALA A 10 -1.69 -2.95 17.71
C ALA A 10 -0.42 -2.69 16.89
N ALA A 11 -0.04 -3.63 16.02
CA ALA A 11 0.80 -3.35 14.90
C ALA A 11 0.10 -2.17 14.23
N PRO A 12 0.75 -1.00 14.10
CA PRO A 12 0.05 0.22 13.74
C PRO A 12 -0.68 -0.08 12.44
N PHE A 13 -2.01 -0.07 12.49
CA PHE A 13 -2.86 -0.44 11.36
C PHE A 13 -2.42 0.35 10.13
N ALA A 14 -2.14 1.65 10.34
CA ALA A 14 -1.60 2.53 9.33
C ALA A 14 -0.27 2.05 8.73
N SER A 15 0.69 1.60 9.55
CA SER A 15 1.98 1.09 9.06
C SER A 15 1.86 -0.21 8.26
N THR A 16 0.97 -1.13 8.69
CA THR A 16 0.75 -2.40 7.99
C THR A 16 0.07 -2.15 6.64
N THR A 17 -0.94 -1.27 6.62
CA THR A 17 -1.62 -0.90 5.39
C THR A 17 -0.72 -0.10 4.45
N LEU A 18 0.14 0.78 4.97
CA LEU A 18 1.13 1.49 4.14
C LEU A 18 2.04 0.50 3.41
N GLN A 19 2.61 -0.48 4.12
CA GLN A 19 3.46 -1.51 3.51
C GLN A 19 2.73 -2.33 2.43
N GLN A 20 1.46 -2.66 2.65
CA GLN A 20 0.66 -3.38 1.65
C GLN A 20 0.40 -2.55 0.39
N LEU A 21 0.17 -1.25 0.56
CA LEU A 21 -0.04 -0.32 -0.55
C LEU A 21 1.26 -0.10 -1.35
N GLU A 22 2.40 0.04 -0.68
CA GLU A 22 3.72 0.11 -1.31
C GLU A 22 4.03 -1.16 -2.10
N GLN A 23 3.71 -2.33 -1.55
CA GLN A 23 3.86 -3.60 -2.25
C GLN A 23 2.96 -3.68 -3.49
N LEU A 24 1.71 -3.21 -3.39
CA LEU A 24 0.79 -3.16 -4.53
C LEU A 24 1.31 -2.23 -5.64
N GLU A 25 1.82 -1.05 -5.28
CA GLU A 25 2.47 -0.13 -6.23
C GLU A 25 3.65 -0.79 -6.92
N ALA A 26 4.53 -1.45 -6.17
CA ALA A 26 5.68 -2.16 -6.70
C ALA A 26 5.27 -3.30 -7.66
N MET A 27 4.16 -4.00 -7.39
CA MET A 27 3.63 -5.02 -8.29
C MET A 27 3.17 -4.42 -9.62
N PHE A 28 2.46 -3.30 -9.62
CA PHE A 28 2.07 -2.63 -10.86
C PHE A 28 3.28 -2.12 -11.63
N HIS A 29 4.29 -1.59 -10.93
CA HIS A 29 5.55 -1.19 -11.55
C HIS A 29 6.26 -2.38 -12.22
N ALA A 30 6.37 -3.51 -11.53
CA ALA A 30 6.99 -4.73 -12.07
C ALA A 30 6.22 -5.30 -13.26
N ILE A 31 4.89 -5.30 -13.23
CA ILE A 31 4.08 -5.70 -14.39
C ILE A 31 4.34 -4.74 -15.56
N ARG A 32 4.32 -3.43 -15.31
CA ARG A 32 4.54 -2.41 -16.34
C ARG A 32 5.92 -2.49 -16.98
N SER A 33 6.96 -2.84 -16.22
CA SER A 33 8.34 -2.92 -16.74
C SER A 33 8.55 -4.05 -17.76
N GLU A 34 7.70 -5.08 -17.71
CA GLU A 34 7.74 -6.22 -18.65
C GLU A 34 6.87 -6.00 -19.91
N LEU A 35 6.19 -4.85 -20.02
CA LEU A 35 5.24 -4.57 -21.08
C LEU A 35 5.75 -3.49 -22.04
N GLU A 36 5.44 -3.65 -23.33
CA GLU A 36 5.70 -2.63 -24.35
C GLU A 36 4.83 -1.39 -24.12
N SER A 37 5.40 -0.20 -24.27
CA SER A 37 4.79 1.06 -23.84
C SER A 37 3.54 1.47 -24.63
N ASP A 38 3.33 0.88 -25.79
CA ASP A 38 2.23 1.13 -26.72
C ASP A 38 1.05 0.16 -26.57
N CYS A 39 1.16 -0.82 -25.67
CA CYS A 39 0.10 -1.79 -25.45
C CYS A 39 -0.90 -1.35 -24.36
N TYR A 40 -2.18 -1.75 -24.52
CA TYR A 40 -3.24 -1.45 -23.55
C TYR A 40 -2.89 -1.92 -22.12
N ALA A 41 -2.23 -3.07 -21.99
CA ALA A 41 -1.84 -3.62 -20.69
C ALA A 41 -0.81 -2.73 -19.96
N TYR A 42 0.10 -2.08 -20.69
CA TYR A 42 1.04 -1.12 -20.12
C TYR A 42 0.31 0.07 -19.52
N HIS A 43 -0.65 0.64 -20.25
CA HIS A 43 -1.47 1.74 -19.74
C HIS A 43 -2.31 1.35 -18.53
N LEU A 44 -2.85 0.12 -18.51
CA LEU A 44 -3.59 -0.40 -17.37
C LEU A 44 -2.69 -0.56 -16.13
N ALA A 45 -1.48 -1.10 -16.31
CA ALA A 45 -0.50 -1.23 -15.23
C ALA A 45 -0.04 0.15 -14.72
N ASN A 46 0.15 1.12 -15.62
CA ASN A 46 0.47 2.51 -15.26
C ASN A 46 -0.65 3.16 -14.44
N LEU A 47 -1.91 3.01 -14.85
CA LEU A 47 -3.06 3.50 -14.09
C LEU A 47 -3.15 2.85 -12.70
N GLY A 48 -2.94 1.52 -12.63
CA GLY A 48 -2.89 0.80 -11.37
C GLY A 48 -1.80 1.32 -10.43
N GLN A 49 -0.60 1.60 -10.97
CA GLN A 49 0.50 2.20 -10.22
C GLN A 49 0.13 3.58 -9.69
N GLU A 50 -0.39 4.49 -10.53
CA GLU A 50 -0.78 5.85 -10.13
C GLU A 50 -1.83 5.87 -9.00
N ILE A 51 -2.82 4.97 -9.08
CA ILE A 51 -3.83 4.80 -8.04
C ILE A 51 -3.19 4.31 -6.74
N ALA A 52 -2.33 3.28 -6.82
CA ALA A 52 -1.62 2.75 -5.65
C ALA A 52 -0.75 3.82 -4.99
N SER A 53 0.05 4.57 -5.75
CA SER A 53 0.87 5.68 -5.24
C SER A 53 0.03 6.74 -4.52
N SER A 54 -1.18 7.03 -5.03
CA SER A 54 -2.09 8.00 -4.39
C SER A 54 -2.57 7.51 -3.01
N TYR A 55 -2.84 6.22 -2.87
CA TYR A 55 -3.20 5.62 -1.59
C TYR A 55 -2.01 5.53 -0.63
N VAL A 56 -0.81 5.21 -1.11
CA VAL A 56 0.44 5.26 -0.33
C VAL A 56 0.63 6.66 0.25
N ALA A 57 0.55 7.69 -0.58
CA ALA A 57 0.70 9.08 -0.15
C ALA A 57 -0.39 9.53 0.84
N ALA A 58 -1.62 9.01 0.71
CA ALA A 58 -2.69 9.27 1.67
C ALA A 58 -2.43 8.57 3.01
N MET A 59 -1.99 7.32 3.00
CA MET A 59 -1.76 6.54 4.21
C MET A 59 -0.49 6.96 4.94
N ASP A 60 0.56 7.39 4.23
CA ASP A 60 1.75 7.97 4.83
C ASP A 60 1.40 9.19 5.70
N LYS A 61 0.51 10.07 5.21
CA LYS A 61 0.00 11.19 6.01
C LYS A 61 -0.72 10.74 7.29
N VAL A 62 -1.49 9.65 7.22
CA VAL A 62 -2.18 9.07 8.39
C VAL A 62 -1.16 8.51 9.40
N VAL A 63 -0.15 7.76 8.93
CA VAL A 63 0.94 7.24 9.77
C VAL A 63 1.67 8.40 10.47
N GLN A 64 2.02 9.45 9.73
CA GLN A 64 2.68 10.63 10.31
C GLN A 64 1.82 11.29 11.39
N MET A 65 0.50 11.39 11.19
CA MET A 65 -0.41 11.92 12.19
C MET A 65 -0.52 11.04 13.44
N GLU A 66 -0.52 9.70 13.30
CA GLU A 66 -0.52 8.78 14.44
C GLU A 66 0.76 8.89 15.27
N VAL A 67 1.93 9.09 14.63
CA VAL A 67 3.22 9.26 15.32
C VAL A 67 3.29 10.58 16.10
N HIS A 68 2.67 11.66 15.61
CA HIS A 68 2.65 12.96 16.31
C HIS A 68 1.68 13.01 17.50
N HIS A 69 0.80 12.01 17.66
CA HIS A 69 -0.20 12.00 18.74
C HIS A 69 0.24 11.20 19.98
N VAL A 70 1.44 10.61 19.97
CA VAL A 70 2.05 9.82 21.06
C VAL A 70 2.99 10.66 21.92
#